data_AF-A0A497RPE5-F1
#
_entry.id   AF-A0A497RPE5-F1
#
_cell.length_a   1.000
_cell.length_b   1.000
_cell.length_c   1.000
_cell.angle_alpha   90.00
_cell.angle_beta   90.00
_cell.angle_gamma   90.00
#
_symmetry.space_group_name_H-M   'P 1'
#
loop_
_entity.id
_entity.type
_entity.pdbx_description
1 polymer ?
#
loop_
_entity_poly.entity_id
_entity_poly.type
_entity_poly.pdbx_seq_one_letter_code
_entity_poly.pdbx_strand_id
1 'polypeptide(L)'
;MVARKNLEGIVPITEDFKKEIMGIWEVLKDTMDDFFGVIGEYSEYGLDKVYFELGKFDVMFFILPGSDTALVAIVPALANRGLLEVEMENARRKIIEIIESG
;
A
#
# COMPACT_ATOMS: atom_id res chain seq x y z
N MET A 1 4.60 -2.30 -3.57
CA MET A 1 4.50 -1.12 -4.49
C MET A 1 4.36 0.14 -3.63
N VAL A 2 4.82 1.31 -4.09
CA VAL A 2 4.67 2.58 -3.34
C VAL A 2 3.58 3.43 -4.00
N ALA A 3 2.74 4.05 -3.18
CA ALA A 3 1.50 4.72 -3.60
C ALA A 3 1.38 6.10 -2.91
N ARG A 4 0.93 7.13 -3.63
CA ARG A 4 0.78 8.51 -3.11
C ARG A 4 -0.44 9.20 -3.71
N LYS A 5 -1.11 10.06 -2.93
CA LYS A 5 -2.20 10.92 -3.40
C LYS A 5 -1.79 11.83 -4.56
N ASN A 6 -2.64 11.95 -5.59
CA ASN A 6 -2.43 12.81 -6.78
C ASN A 6 -1.18 12.50 -7.63
N LEU A 7 -0.45 11.42 -7.33
CA LEU A 7 0.47 10.85 -8.31
C LEU A 7 -0.39 9.96 -9.22
N GLU A 8 -0.32 10.14 -10.54
CA GLU A 8 -1.06 9.32 -11.52
C GLU A 8 -0.72 7.83 -11.36
N GLY A 9 -1.41 7.15 -10.45
CA GLY A 9 -1.28 5.73 -10.22
C GLY A 9 0.01 5.35 -9.49
N ILE A 10 -0.18 4.52 -8.47
CA ILE A 10 0.79 3.51 -8.09
C ILE A 10 1.41 2.93 -9.36
N VAL A 11 2.72 3.00 -9.54
CA VAL A 11 3.39 2.38 -10.67
C VAL A 11 3.75 0.95 -10.25
N PRO A 12 3.02 -0.08 -10.70
CA PRO A 12 3.48 -1.44 -10.52
C PRO A 12 4.79 -1.61 -11.27
N ILE A 13 5.75 -2.34 -10.69
CA ILE A 13 6.91 -2.80 -11.46
C ILE A 13 6.35 -3.87 -12.41
N THR A 14 6.09 -3.47 -13.65
CA THR A 14 5.20 -4.17 -14.59
C THR A 14 5.73 -5.52 -15.07
N GLU A 15 7.03 -5.78 -14.94
CA GLU A 15 7.66 -7.00 -15.44
C GLU A 15 7.19 -8.27 -14.68
N ASP A 16 6.77 -8.13 -13.41
CA ASP A 16 6.33 -9.24 -12.53
C ASP A 16 4.87 -9.12 -12.06
N PHE A 17 4.10 -8.17 -12.59
CA PHE A 17 2.75 -7.92 -12.08
C PHE A 17 1.77 -9.00 -12.56
N LYS A 18 1.23 -9.79 -11.61
CA LYS A 18 0.36 -10.92 -11.92
C LYS A 18 -0.93 -10.45 -12.59
N LYS A 19 -1.26 -11.02 -13.76
CA LYS A 19 -2.52 -10.77 -14.50
C LYS A 19 -3.78 -10.93 -13.65
N GLU A 20 -3.73 -11.77 -12.62
CA GLU A 20 -4.84 -12.00 -11.69
C GLU A 20 -5.19 -10.74 -10.87
N ILE A 21 -4.21 -9.88 -10.58
CA ILE A 21 -4.40 -8.63 -9.83
C ILE A 21 -5.00 -7.55 -10.75
N MET A 22 -4.75 -7.61 -12.06
CA MET A 22 -5.29 -6.64 -13.02
C MET A 22 -6.82 -6.52 -12.95
N GLY A 23 -7.53 -7.60 -12.60
CA GLY A 23 -8.99 -7.59 -12.49
C GLY A 23 -9.54 -6.74 -11.34
N ILE A 24 -8.75 -6.51 -10.28
CA ILE A 24 -9.10 -5.59 -9.18
C ILE A 24 -8.31 -4.29 -9.21
N TRP A 25 -7.27 -4.23 -10.04
CA TRP A 25 -6.33 -3.12 -10.11
C TRP A 25 -6.99 -1.81 -10.53
N GLU A 26 -7.83 -1.84 -11.57
CA GLU A 26 -8.51 -0.63 -12.06
C GLU A 26 -9.42 -0.04 -10.96
N VAL A 27 -10.25 -0.88 -10.35
CA VAL A 27 -11.13 -0.47 -9.24
C VAL A 27 -10.33 0.05 -8.04
N LEU A 28 -9.24 -0.64 -7.68
CA LEU A 28 -8.35 -0.19 -6.61
C LEU A 28 -7.75 1.17 -6.92
N LYS A 29 -7.23 1.37 -8.15
CA LYS A 29 -6.64 2.64 -8.58
C LYS A 29 -7.66 3.77 -8.52
N ASP A 30 -8.86 3.55 -9.05
CA ASP A 30 -9.92 4.57 -9.09
C ASP A 30 -10.41 4.96 -7.69
N THR A 31 -10.45 4.00 -6.76
CA THR A 31 -10.87 4.24 -5.37
C THR A 31 -9.72 4.73 -4.48
N MET A 32 -8.47 4.61 -4.95
CA MET A 32 -7.27 4.86 -4.15
C MET A 32 -7.17 6.32 -3.71
N ASP A 33 -7.54 7.26 -4.57
CA ASP A 33 -7.45 8.70 -4.26
C ASP A 33 -8.39 9.11 -3.12
N ASP A 34 -9.62 8.59 -3.13
CA ASP A 34 -10.58 8.78 -2.04
C ASP A 34 -10.05 8.15 -0.75
N PHE A 35 -9.49 6.94 -0.86
CA PHE A 35 -8.91 6.23 0.27
C PHE A 35 -7.68 6.96 0.86
N PHE A 36 -6.86 7.59 0.03
CA PHE A 36 -5.78 8.46 0.50
C PHE A 36 -6.29 9.72 1.19
N GLY A 37 -7.49 10.19 0.86
CA GLY A 37 -8.19 11.20 1.66
C GLY A 37 -8.38 10.74 3.10
N VAL A 38 -8.96 9.55 3.28
CA VAL A 38 -9.20 8.94 4.60
C VAL A 38 -7.89 8.66 5.34
N ILE A 39 -6.88 8.12 4.64
CA ILE A 39 -5.55 7.91 5.22
C ILE A 39 -4.98 9.23 5.72
N GLY A 40 -5.03 10.30 4.92
CA GLY A 40 -4.51 11.61 5.30
C GLY A 40 -5.14 12.14 6.58
N GLU A 41 -6.48 12.08 6.68
CA GLU A 41 -7.21 12.51 7.88
C GLU A 41 -6.79 11.73 9.13
N TYR A 42 -6.68 10.40 9.04
CA TYR A 42 -6.31 9.58 10.20
C TYR A 42 -4.80 9.55 10.48
N SER A 43 -3.94 9.91 9.52
CA SER A 43 -2.48 9.92 9.71
C SER A 43 -2.06 10.91 10.78
N GLU A 44 -2.75 12.06 10.89
CA GLU A 44 -2.54 13.04 11.96
C GLU A 44 -2.81 12.47 13.37
N TYR A 45 -3.58 11.38 13.45
CA TYR A 45 -3.94 10.71 14.69
C TYR A 45 -3.19 9.37 14.90
N GLY A 46 -2.14 9.12 14.11
CA GLY A 46 -1.27 7.96 14.27
C GLY A 46 -1.73 6.71 13.51
N LEU A 47 -2.49 6.86 12.42
CA LEU A 47 -2.76 5.74 11.51
C LEU A 47 -1.46 5.21 10.89
N ASP A 48 -1.10 3.98 11.24
CA ASP A 48 0.12 3.33 10.77
C ASP A 48 -0.15 2.37 9.60
N LYS A 49 -1.30 1.67 9.64
CA LYS A 49 -1.62 0.59 8.70
C LYS A 49 -3.11 0.51 8.41
N VAL A 50 -3.46 0.10 7.19
CA VAL A 50 -4.84 -0.29 6.84
C VAL A 50 -4.84 -1.64 6.14
N TYR A 51 -5.82 -2.47 6.51
CA TYR A 51 -6.00 -3.80 5.96
C TYR A 51 -7.44 -3.99 5.54
N PHE A 52 -7.67 -4.51 4.34
CA PHE A 52 -8.98 -4.98 3.93
C PHE A 52 -8.86 -6.12 2.92
N GLU A 53 -9.93 -6.89 2.82
CA GLU A 53 -10.06 -7.95 1.83
C GLU A 53 -10.93 -7.46 0.66
N LEU A 54 -10.52 -7.75 -0.56
CA LEU A 54 -11.25 -7.45 -1.79
C LEU A 54 -11.32 -8.70 -2.67
N GLY A 55 -12.48 -9.36 -2.65
CA GLY A 55 -12.71 -10.59 -3.41
C GLY A 55 -11.85 -11.73 -2.90
N LYS A 56 -10.80 -12.10 -3.64
CA LYS A 56 -9.86 -13.17 -3.27
C LYS A 56 -8.48 -12.63 -2.87
N PHE A 57 -8.40 -11.33 -2.59
CA PHE A 57 -7.15 -10.65 -2.31
C PHE A 57 -7.19 -9.92 -0.98
N ASP A 58 -6.06 -9.91 -0.28
CA ASP A 58 -5.79 -9.02 0.84
C ASP A 58 -5.03 -7.81 0.32
N VAL A 59 -5.48 -6.63 0.71
CA VAL A 59 -4.84 -5.37 0.41
C VAL A 59 -4.34 -4.75 1.71
N MET A 60 -3.06 -4.42 1.74
CA MET A 60 -2.36 -3.95 2.93
C MET A 60 -1.63 -2.65 2.61
N PHE A 61 -1.90 -1.62 3.41
CA PHE A 61 -1.28 -0.31 3.34
C PHE A 61 -0.43 -0.09 4.58
N PHE A 62 0.81 0.31 4.38
CA PHE A 62 1.76 0.67 5.42
C PHE A 62 2.12 2.13 5.21
N ILE A 63 1.57 3.02 6.03
CA ILE A 63 1.63 4.48 5.81
C ILE A 63 3.02 4.99 6.18
N LEU A 64 3.65 5.78 5.31
CA LEU A 64 4.92 6.42 5.64
C LEU A 64 4.64 7.62 6.58
N PRO A 65 5.30 7.72 7.75
CA PRO A 65 4.99 8.75 8.74
C PRO A 65 5.07 10.17 8.17
N GLY A 66 4.11 11.01 8.54
CA GLY A 66 4.09 12.42 8.13
C GLY A 66 3.87 12.65 6.63
N SER A 67 3.34 11.66 5.91
CA SER A 67 3.13 11.76 4.46
C SER A 67 1.78 11.19 4.02
N ASP A 68 1.38 11.56 2.81
CA ASP A 68 0.25 10.99 2.07
C ASP A 68 0.66 9.77 1.22
N THR A 69 1.77 9.11 1.61
CA THR A 69 2.37 8.01 0.87
C THR A 69 2.28 6.71 1.68
N ALA A 70 2.01 5.60 1.01
CA ALA A 70 1.94 4.27 1.61
C ALA A 70 2.71 3.23 0.79
N LEU A 71 3.32 2.28 1.49
CA LEU A 71 3.77 1.02 0.91
C LEU A 71 2.57 0.06 0.86
N VAL A 72 2.24 -0.41 -0.34
CA VAL A 72 1.06 -1.24 -0.61
C VAL A 72 1.46 -2.65 -1.03
N ALA A 73 0.73 -3.63 -0.54
CA ALA A 73 0.77 -5.01 -0.99
C ALA A 73 -0.64 -5.50 -1.32
N ILE A 74 -0.76 -6.20 -2.45
CA ILE A 74 -1.97 -6.90 -2.88
C ILE A 74 -1.57 -8.36 -3.06
N VAL A 75 -2.14 -9.25 -2.26
CA VAL A 75 -1.78 -10.67 -2.23
C VAL A 75 -3.04 -11.53 -2.23
N PRO A 76 -3.00 -12.80 -2.64
CA PRO A 76 -4.14 -13.70 -2.47
C PRO A 76 -4.53 -13.82 -0.99
N ALA A 77 -5.81 -13.86 -0.66
CA ALA A 77 -6.33 -13.89 0.73
C ALA A 77 -5.90 -15.14 1.53
N LEU A 78 -5.47 -16.20 0.85
CA LEU A 78 -4.92 -17.41 1.49
C LEU A 78 -3.42 -17.28 1.82
N ALA A 79 -2.79 -16.13 1.56
CA ALA A 79 -1.39 -15.92 1.86
C ALA A 79 -1.13 -15.81 3.37
N ASN A 80 0.11 -16.12 3.79
CA ASN A 80 0.50 -15.97 5.19
C ASN A 80 0.70 -14.49 5.54
N ARG A 81 -0.38 -13.84 5.97
CA ARG A 81 -0.40 -12.42 6.32
C ARG A 81 0.62 -12.04 7.39
N GLY A 82 0.81 -12.87 8.44
CA GLY A 82 1.75 -12.55 9.50
C GLY A 82 3.20 -12.45 9.00
N LEU A 83 3.62 -13.36 8.11
CA LEU A 83 4.95 -13.27 7.48
C LEU A 83 5.07 -12.03 6.59
N LEU A 84 4.03 -11.74 5.81
CA LEU A 84 4.02 -10.57 4.92
C LEU A 84 4.07 -9.26 5.70
N GLU A 85 3.39 -9.16 6.84
CA GLU A 85 3.42 -7.97 7.68
C GLU A 85 4.84 -7.67 8.20
N VAL A 86 5.60 -8.71 8.56
CA VAL A 86 7.00 -8.54 9.00
C VAL A 86 7.87 -8.02 7.87
N GLU A 87 7.78 -8.62 6.68
CA GLU A 87 8.58 -8.21 5.52
C GLU A 87 8.22 -6.80 5.05
N MET A 88 6.94 -6.45 5.06
CA MET A 88 6.44 -5.12 4.71
C MET A 88 6.91 -4.07 5.71
N GLU A 89 6.93 -4.37 7.01
CA GLU A 89 7.46 -3.46 8.03
C GLU A 89 8.97 -3.23 7.85
N ASN A 90 9.72 -4.30 7.57
CA ASN A 90 11.15 -4.20 7.30
C ASN A 90 11.44 -3.35 6.06
N ALA A 91 10.65 -3.53 5.00
CA ALA A 91 10.74 -2.72 3.79
C ALA A 91 10.40 -1.25 4.07
N ARG A 92 9.33 -0.99 4.83
CA ARG A 92 8.93 0.36 5.25
C ARG A 92 10.03 1.06 6.03
N ARG A 93 10.66 0.40 7.01
CA ARG A 93 11.77 0.98 7.78
C ARG A 93 12.94 1.40 6.90
N LYS A 94 13.34 0.55 5.95
CA LYS A 94 14.39 0.87 4.98
C LYS A 94 14.05 2.09 4.12
N ILE A 95 12.78 2.23 3.69
CA ILE A 95 12.33 3.40 2.94
C ILE A 95 12.44 4.67 3.80
N ILE A 96 11.99 4.60 5.05
CA ILE A 96 12.08 5.72 6.00
C ILE A 96 13.54 6.12 6.23
N GLU A 97 14.44 5.16 6.47
CA GLU A 97 15.87 5.40 6.63
C GLU A 97 16.48 6.13 5.42
N ILE A 98 16.08 5.76 4.19
CA ILE A 98 16.53 6.43 2.96
C ILE A 98 16.02 7.86 2.89
N ILE A 99 14.77 8.11 3.27
CA ILE A 99 14.15 9.44 3.25
C ILE A 99 14.80 10.37 4.29
N GLU A 100 15.09 9.86 5.49
CA GLU A 100 15.70 10.65 6.56
C GLU A 100 17.21 10.91 6.36
N SER A 101 17.87 10.06 5.56
CA SER A 101 19.31 10.21 5.27
C SER A 101 19.63 11.13 4.08
N GLY A 102 18.62 11.54 3.31
CA GLY A 102 18.76 12.42 2.13
C GLY A 102 18.48 13.87 2.45
#